data_AF-A0A2E9Q5U4-F1
#
_entry.id   AF-A0A2E9Q5U4-F1
#
_cell.length_a   1.000
_cell.length_b   1.000
_cell.length_c   1.000
_cell.angle_alpha   90.00
_cell.angle_beta   90.00
_cell.angle_gamma   90.00
#
_symmetry.space_group_name_H-M   'P 1'
#
loop_
_entity.id
_entity.type
_entity.pdbx_description
1 polymer ?
#
loop_
_entity_poly.entity_id
_entity_poly.type
_entity_poly.pdbx_seq_one_letter_code
_entity_poly.pdbx_strand_id
1 'polypeptide(L)'
;MKQLLIVDDNDKYARILDEYYAKLGYSIDRAVDGASGYQAVKDKGLEYYHVIVTDITMETQMAGITMLKKLYKDGYRGTVVVASTGFDVPLAKPLTRMFFGGMGIDYLVPKTTVISGDLEFYPMAFFGKPITDFREIETTHKIA
;
A
#
# COMPACT_ATOMS: atom_id res chain seq x y z
N MET A 1 -11.69 -12.69 -9.23
CA MET A 1 -10.44 -12.02 -9.68
C MET A 1 -10.17 -10.91 -8.69
N LYS A 2 -8.98 -10.89 -8.08
CA LYS A 2 -8.67 -9.97 -6.97
C LYS A 2 -8.32 -8.60 -7.55
N GLN A 3 -8.95 -7.55 -7.03
CA GLN A 3 -8.74 -6.17 -7.51
C GLN A 3 -7.76 -5.45 -6.59
N LEU A 4 -6.79 -4.76 -7.17
CA LEU A 4 -5.77 -3.98 -6.48
C LEU A 4 -5.67 -2.59 -7.09
N LEU A 5 -5.50 -1.57 -6.24
CA LEU A 5 -5.25 -0.20 -6.67
C LEU A 5 -3.81 0.18 -6.36
N ILE A 6 -3.06 0.61 -7.38
CA ILE A 6 -1.75 1.26 -7.22
C ILE A 6 -1.94 2.76 -7.28
N VAL A 7 -1.41 3.50 -6.30
CA VAL A 7 -1.42 4.95 -6.24
C VAL A 7 0.01 5.49 -6.13
N ASP A 8 0.60 5.85 -7.27
CA ASP A 8 2.01 6.27 -7.35
C ASP A 8 2.20 7.20 -8.56
N ASP A 9 2.76 8.38 -8.31
CA ASP A 9 3.07 9.40 -9.33
C ASP A 9 4.30 9.02 -10.18
N ASN A 10 5.09 8.05 -9.73
CA ASN A 10 6.27 7.56 -10.42
C ASN A 10 5.96 6.34 -11.30
N ASP A 11 6.02 6.52 -12.61
CA ASP A 11 5.77 5.44 -13.60
C ASP A 11 6.66 4.21 -13.41
N LYS A 12 7.92 4.40 -13.00
CA LYS A 12 8.86 3.29 -12.81
C LYS A 12 8.46 2.43 -11.62
N TYR A 13 8.14 3.03 -10.47
CA TYR A 13 7.70 2.27 -9.30
C TYR A 13 6.36 1.60 -9.54
N ALA A 14 5.39 2.34 -10.09
CA ALA A 14 4.07 1.80 -10.42
C ALA A 14 4.17 0.58 -11.34
N ARG A 15 5.04 0.62 -12.35
CA ARG A 15 5.24 -0.51 -13.27
C ARG A 15 5.83 -1.74 -12.59
N ILE A 16 6.81 -1.58 -11.71
CA ILE A 16 7.41 -2.73 -11.02
C ILE A 16 6.38 -3.39 -10.09
N LEU A 17 5.60 -2.57 -9.38
CA LEU A 17 4.51 -3.05 -8.53
C LEU A 17 3.43 -3.75 -9.38
N ASP A 18 3.07 -3.18 -10.53
CA ASP A 18 2.10 -3.76 -11.45
C ASP A 18 2.55 -5.16 -11.93
N GLU A 19 3.79 -5.27 -12.42
CA GLU A 19 4.37 -6.53 -12.87
C GLU A 19 4.47 -7.57 -11.73
N TYR A 20 4.75 -7.14 -10.49
CA TYR A 20 4.78 -8.02 -9.32
C TYR A 20 3.38 -8.58 -9.01
N TYR A 21 2.37 -7.72 -8.85
CA TYR A 21 1.02 -8.15 -8.45
C TYR A 21 0.25 -8.85 -9.58
N ALA A 22 0.52 -8.50 -10.85
CA ALA A 22 -0.06 -9.20 -12.00
C ALA A 22 0.35 -10.67 -12.03
N LYS A 23 1.61 -10.99 -11.69
CA LYS A 23 2.10 -12.38 -11.57
C LYS A 23 1.43 -13.15 -10.42
N LEU A 24 0.87 -12.45 -9.45
CA LEU A 24 0.07 -13.03 -8.36
C LEU A 24 -1.42 -13.19 -8.73
N GLY A 25 -1.84 -12.75 -9.93
CA GLY A 25 -3.20 -12.90 -10.44
C GLY A 25 -4.15 -11.75 -10.10
N TYR A 26 -3.61 -10.59 -9.72
CA TYR A 26 -4.40 -9.38 -9.49
C TYR A 26 -4.79 -8.68 -10.80
N SER A 27 -5.99 -8.13 -10.81
CA SER A 27 -6.41 -7.07 -11.74
C SER A 27 -6.06 -5.74 -11.10
N ILE A 28 -5.33 -4.89 -11.82
CA ILE A 28 -4.71 -3.70 -11.24
C ILE A 28 -5.28 -2.46 -11.92
N ASP A 29 -5.83 -1.56 -11.10
CA ASP A 29 -6.12 -0.19 -11.50
C ASP A 29 -4.99 0.73 -10.99
N ARG A 30 -4.68 1.77 -11.75
CA ARG A 30 -3.65 2.76 -11.39
C ARG A 30 -4.24 4.16 -11.25
N ALA A 31 -3.83 4.84 -10.18
CA ALA A 31 -3.98 6.27 -9.97
C ALA A 31 -2.59 6.93 -9.85
N VAL A 32 -2.46 8.15 -10.35
CA VAL A 32 -1.18 8.90 -10.35
C VAL A 32 -1.08 9.89 -9.20
N ASP A 33 -2.14 10.04 -8.40
CA ASP A 33 -2.15 10.87 -7.20
C ASP A 33 -3.19 10.38 -6.18
N GLY A 34 -3.13 10.89 -4.95
CA GLY A 34 -4.07 10.49 -3.90
C GLY A 34 -5.51 10.92 -4.15
N ALA A 35 -5.75 11.94 -4.98
CA ALA A 35 -7.09 12.41 -5.28
C ALA A 35 -7.82 11.46 -6.24
N SER A 36 -7.16 11.07 -7.34
CA SER A 36 -7.62 10.06 -8.28
C SER A 36 -7.73 8.68 -7.63
N GLY A 37 -6.79 8.32 -6.75
CA GLY A 37 -6.87 7.08 -5.96
C GLY A 37 -8.08 7.06 -5.03
N TYR A 38 -8.33 8.15 -4.31
CA TYR A 38 -9.53 8.30 -3.48
C TYR A 38 -10.81 8.18 -4.32
N GLN A 39 -10.88 8.89 -5.44
CA GLN A 39 -12.05 8.87 -6.32
C GLN A 39 -12.30 7.47 -6.89
N ALA A 40 -11.26 6.75 -7.29
CA ALA A 40 -11.38 5.37 -7.79
C ALA A 40 -12.03 4.43 -6.77
N VAL A 41 -11.68 4.54 -5.48
CA VAL A 41 -12.33 3.76 -4.42
C VAL A 41 -13.77 4.21 -4.20
N LYS A 42 -14.07 5.52 -4.27
CA LYS A 42 -15.44 6.03 -4.12
C LYS A 42 -16.36 5.54 -5.23
N ASP A 43 -15.88 5.53 -6.47
CA ASP A 43 -16.66 5.14 -7.65
C ASP A 43 -16.92 3.63 -7.70
N LYS A 44 -15.95 2.82 -7.27
CA LYS A 44 -16.05 1.36 -7.28
C LYS A 44 -16.68 0.78 -6.01
N GLY A 45 -16.62 1.51 -4.90
CA GLY A 45 -17.03 1.07 -3.57
C GLY A 45 -15.86 0.62 -2.69
N LEU A 46 -16.04 0.75 -1.37
CA LEU A 46 -15.00 0.48 -0.36
C LEU A 46 -14.54 -0.98 -0.29
N GLU A 47 -15.34 -1.91 -0.80
CA GLU A 47 -15.04 -3.36 -0.78
C GLU A 47 -14.49 -3.86 -2.12
N TYR A 48 -14.44 -3.01 -3.17
CA TYR A 48 -14.01 -3.43 -4.49
C TYR A 48 -12.52 -3.79 -4.52
N TYR A 49 -11.67 -2.90 -4.00
CA TYR A 49 -10.23 -3.14 -3.92
C TYR A 49 -9.91 -3.92 -2.65
N HIS A 50 -9.24 -5.04 -2.82
CA HIS A 50 -8.83 -5.90 -1.71
C HIS A 50 -7.50 -5.41 -1.13
N VAL A 51 -6.70 -4.77 -1.98
CA VAL A 51 -5.39 -4.24 -1.66
C VAL A 51 -5.25 -2.84 -2.26
N ILE A 52 -4.74 -1.90 -1.49
CA ILE A 52 -4.27 -0.60 -1.97
C ILE A 52 -2.77 -0.52 -1.71
N VAL A 53 -2.01 -0.23 -2.76
CA VAL A 53 -0.56 0.00 -2.70
C VAL A 53 -0.30 1.46 -3.04
N THR A 54 0.31 2.24 -2.15
CA THR A 54 0.51 3.68 -2.39
C THR A 54 1.89 4.16 -1.97
N ASP A 55 2.41 5.18 -2.64
CA ASP A 55 3.53 5.97 -2.11
C ASP A 55 3.07 6.82 -0.90
N ILE A 56 3.96 7.06 0.07
CA ILE A 56 3.68 7.96 1.21
C ILE A 56 3.56 9.40 0.74
N THR A 57 4.54 9.85 -0.04
CA THR A 57 4.73 11.24 -0.43
C THR A 57 4.65 11.34 -1.94
N MET A 58 3.63 12.01 -2.44
CA MET A 58 3.53 12.43 -3.85
C MET A 58 3.60 13.95 -3.88
N GLU A 59 4.11 14.55 -4.96
CA GLU A 59 4.29 16.01 -5.07
C GLU A 59 2.95 16.79 -5.20
N THR A 60 1.83 16.07 -5.21
CA THR A 60 0.49 16.58 -5.56
C THR A 60 -0.35 17.03 -4.35
N GLN A 61 -1.54 17.59 -4.62
CA GLN A 61 -2.43 18.17 -3.59
C GLN A 61 -2.89 17.17 -2.52
N MET A 62 -2.89 15.86 -2.81
CA MET A 62 -3.20 14.81 -1.84
C MET A 62 -2.13 13.72 -1.87
N ALA A 63 -1.26 13.75 -0.86
CA ALA A 63 -0.32 12.66 -0.58
C ALA A 63 -1.05 11.35 -0.24
N GLY A 64 -0.43 10.20 -0.50
CA GLY A 64 -1.02 8.88 -0.29
C GLY A 64 -1.45 8.64 1.14
N ILE A 65 -0.69 9.17 2.12
CA ILE A 65 -1.07 9.10 3.54
C ILE A 65 -2.39 9.82 3.85
N THR A 66 -2.64 10.96 3.20
CA THR A 66 -3.87 11.73 3.37
C THR A 66 -5.06 10.99 2.78
N MET A 67 -4.88 10.40 1.60
CA MET A 67 -5.86 9.52 0.97
C MET A 67 -6.22 8.34 1.89
N LEU A 68 -5.23 7.60 2.38
CA LEU A 68 -5.45 6.44 3.25
C LEU A 68 -6.18 6.81 4.54
N LYS A 69 -5.81 7.93 5.17
CA LYS A 69 -6.51 8.42 6.37
C LYS A 69 -7.99 8.74 6.09
N LYS A 70 -8.33 9.24 4.90
CA LYS A 70 -9.72 9.47 4.49
C LYS A 70 -10.44 8.14 4.25
N LEU A 71 -9.85 7.24 3.48
CA LEU A 71 -10.43 5.91 3.21
C LEU A 71 -10.67 5.11 4.48
N TYR A 72 -9.73 5.14 5.42
CA TYR A 72 -9.87 4.48 6.72
C TYR A 72 -11.05 5.01 7.54
N LYS A 73 -11.27 6.34 7.50
CA LYS A 73 -12.44 7.00 8.11
C LYS A 73 -13.75 6.68 7.38
N ASP A 74 -13.70 6.59 6.06
CA ASP A 74 -14.84 6.19 5.22
C ASP A 74 -15.19 4.70 5.41
N GLY A 75 -14.33 3.92 6.06
CA GLY A 75 -14.61 2.53 6.44
C GLY A 75 -13.91 1.49 5.57
N TYR A 76 -12.91 1.86 4.78
CA TYR A 76 -12.06 0.90 4.06
C TYR A 76 -11.34 -0.04 5.05
N ARG A 77 -11.39 -1.34 4.77
CA ARG A 77 -10.80 -2.40 5.61
C ARG A 77 -10.02 -3.46 4.81
N GLY A 78 -9.80 -3.23 3.52
CA GLY A 78 -8.88 -4.06 2.74
C GLY A 78 -7.43 -3.82 3.17
N THR A 79 -6.51 -4.62 2.65
CA THR A 79 -5.09 -4.50 3.01
C THR A 79 -4.48 -3.23 2.42
N VAL A 80 -3.74 -2.50 3.25
CA VAL A 80 -3.03 -1.28 2.86
C VAL A 80 -1.54 -1.50 2.93
N VAL A 81 -0.90 -1.39 1.77
CA VAL A 81 0.54 -1.48 1.59
C VAL A 81 1.06 -0.11 1.18
N VAL A 82 2.14 0.32 1.81
CA VAL A 82 2.68 1.65 1.59
C VAL A 82 4.16 1.57 1.22
N ALA A 83 4.50 2.06 0.03
CA ALA A 83 5.88 2.20 -0.41
C ALA A 83 6.48 3.48 0.20
N SER A 84 7.56 3.35 0.97
CA SER A 84 8.23 4.49 1.60
C SER A 84 9.62 4.71 1.01
N THR A 85 9.96 5.96 0.69
CA THR A 85 11.36 6.37 0.53
C THR A 85 12.08 6.26 1.87
N GLY A 86 13.35 5.90 1.85
CA GLY A 86 14.21 5.87 3.03
C GLY A 86 13.73 4.92 4.13
N PHE A 87 14.24 3.70 4.15
CA PHE A 87 14.22 2.91 5.39
C PHE A 87 15.10 3.53 6.51
N ASP A 88 15.67 4.72 6.26
CA ASP A 88 16.44 5.56 7.19
C ASP A 88 15.62 6.62 7.94
N VAL A 89 14.32 6.79 7.65
CA VAL A 89 13.47 7.55 8.60
C VAL A 89 13.36 6.73 9.90
N PRO A 90 13.10 7.35 11.08
CA PRO A 90 12.96 6.66 12.37
C PRO A 90 11.69 5.80 12.45
N LEU A 91 11.39 5.03 11.41
CA LEU A 91 10.35 4.03 11.25
C LEU A 91 10.56 2.83 12.20
N ALA A 92 11.81 2.63 12.64
CA ALA A 92 12.17 1.73 13.73
C ALA A 92 11.75 2.25 15.12
N LYS A 93 11.32 3.51 15.25
CA LYS A 93 10.83 4.03 16.53
C LYS A 93 9.39 3.55 16.76
N PRO A 94 9.06 2.95 17.92
CA PRO A 94 7.71 2.50 18.24
C PRO A 94 6.63 3.57 18.05
N LEU A 95 7.00 4.84 18.23
CA LEU A 95 6.10 5.98 18.11
C LEU A 95 5.59 6.20 16.67
N THR A 96 6.47 6.17 15.66
CA THR A 96 6.06 6.33 14.26
C THR A 96 5.18 5.18 13.81
N ARG A 97 5.49 3.95 14.25
CA ARG A 97 4.63 2.77 14.02
C ARG A 97 3.23 2.92 14.60
N MET A 98 3.12 3.43 15.83
CA MET A 98 1.82 3.69 16.46
C MET A 98 1.00 4.73 15.68
N PHE A 99 1.65 5.77 15.13
CA PHE A 99 0.97 6.75 14.28
C PHE A 99 0.46 6.15 12.96
N PHE A 100 1.27 5.33 12.27
CA PHE A 100 0.88 4.73 11.00
C PHE A 100 -0.15 3.60 11.16
N GLY A 101 -0.04 2.77 12.20
CA GLY A 101 -1.04 1.74 12.51
C GLY A 101 -2.42 2.33 12.81
N GLY A 102 -2.47 3.49 13.48
CA GLY A 102 -3.71 4.23 13.71
C GLY A 102 -4.35 4.86 12.46
N MET A 103 -3.67 4.82 11.31
CA MET A 103 -4.17 5.30 10.01
C MET A 103 -4.66 4.17 9.10
N GLY A 104 -4.65 2.92 9.56
CA GLY A 104 -5.06 1.76 8.77
C GLY A 104 -4.01 1.32 7.74
N ILE A 105 -2.72 1.51 8.05
CA ILE A 105 -1.60 0.98 7.24
C ILE A 105 -1.17 -0.35 7.83
N ASP A 106 -1.22 -1.41 7.02
CA ASP A 106 -0.87 -2.76 7.47
C ASP A 106 0.61 -3.08 7.23
N TYR A 107 1.13 -2.67 6.08
CA TYR A 107 2.49 -3.01 5.63
C TYR A 107 3.24 -1.82 5.05
N LEU A 108 4.55 -1.78 5.33
CA LEU A 108 5.50 -0.87 4.69
C LEU A 108 6.45 -1.63 3.77
N VAL A 109 6.71 -1.07 2.60
CA VAL A 109 7.65 -1.61 1.61
C VAL A 109 8.74 -0.57 1.35
N PRO A 110 10.02 -0.88 1.62
CA PRO A 110 11.13 0.00 1.25
C PRO A 110 11.18 0.18 -0.27
N LYS A 111 11.26 1.42 -0.78
CA LYS A 111 11.44 1.66 -2.22
C LYS A 111 12.69 0.99 -2.80
N THR A 112 13.72 0.74 -1.99
CA THR A 112 14.92 -0.02 -2.41
C THR A 112 14.57 -1.44 -2.84
N THR A 113 13.65 -2.09 -2.11
CA THR A 113 13.17 -3.46 -2.42
C THR A 113 12.20 -3.48 -3.60
N VAL A 114 11.45 -2.40 -3.81
CA VAL A 114 10.67 -2.22 -5.05
C VAL A 114 11.62 -2.13 -6.25
N ILE A 115 12.72 -1.38 -6.16
CA ILE A 115 13.67 -1.24 -7.27
C ILE A 115 14.38 -2.55 -7.61
N SER A 116 14.73 -3.36 -6.60
CA SER A 116 15.35 -4.68 -6.85
C SER A 116 14.36 -5.70 -7.40
N GLY A 117 13.05 -5.49 -7.20
CA GLY A 117 12.00 -6.45 -7.54
C GLY A 117 11.76 -7.51 -6.46
N ASP A 118 12.60 -7.54 -5.42
CA ASP A 118 12.51 -8.44 -4.28
C ASP A 118 11.78 -7.73 -3.13
N LEU A 119 10.47 -7.57 -3.26
CA LEU A 119 9.66 -6.80 -2.31
C LEU A 119 9.72 -7.39 -0.89
N GLU A 120 9.98 -6.52 0.09
CA GLU A 120 9.89 -6.88 1.51
C GLU A 120 8.75 -6.10 2.17
N PHE A 121 7.84 -6.82 2.83
CA PHE A 121 6.67 -6.28 3.50
C PHE A 121 6.89 -6.29 5.01
N TYR A 122 7.01 -5.10 5.60
CA TYR A 122 7.21 -4.92 7.03
C TYR A 122 5.88 -4.70 7.73
N PRO A 123 5.43 -5.61 8.61
CA PRO A 123 4.14 -5.46 9.29
C PRO A 123 4.18 -4.33 10.32
N MET A 124 3.08 -3.58 10.37
CA MET A 124 2.91 -2.45 11.30
C MET A 124 2.29 -2.85 12.63
N ALA A 125 1.39 -3.84 12.63
CA ALA A 125 0.71 -4.32 13.83
C ALA A 125 1.66 -5.01 14.82
N PHE A 126 2.76 -5.61 14.34
CA PHE A 126 3.70 -6.36 15.17
C PHE A 126 5.15 -6.13 14.69
N PHE A 127 6.13 -6.14 15.59
CA PHE A 127 7.56 -6.13 15.26
C PHE A 127 8.02 -7.50 14.70
N GLY A 128 7.28 -8.01 13.73
CA GLY A 128 7.57 -9.25 13.03
C GLY A 128 8.73 -9.09 12.05
N LYS A 129 9.27 -10.23 11.62
CA LYS A 129 10.22 -10.28 10.51
C LYS A 129 9.52 -9.77 9.24
N PRO A 130 10.26 -9.14 8.30
CA PRO A 130 9.71 -8.82 7.00
C PRO A 130 9.21 -10.10 6.31
N ILE A 131 8.07 -9.97 5.63
CA ILE A 131 7.49 -11.02 4.79
C ILE A 131 7.97 -10.74 3.37
N THR A 132 8.41 -11.77 2.64
CA THR A 132 8.92 -11.63 1.27
C THR A 132 7.96 -12.17 0.20
N ASP A 133 7.01 -13.03 0.58
CA ASP A 133 5.93 -13.50 -0.30
C ASP A 133 4.59 -12.87 0.13
N PHE A 134 4.03 -12.03 -0.73
CA PHE A 134 2.74 -11.38 -0.47
C PHE A 134 1.59 -12.39 -0.27
N ARG A 135 1.70 -13.63 -0.76
CA ARG A 135 0.68 -14.68 -0.56
C ARG A 135 0.51 -15.06 0.92
N GLU A 136 1.55 -14.89 1.73
CA GLU A 136 1.47 -15.09 3.18
C GLU A 136 0.58 -14.01 3.84
N ILE A 137 0.60 -12.79 3.30
CA ILE A 137 -0.25 -11.68 3.74
C ILE A 137 -1.71 -11.95 3.36
N GLU A 138 -1.96 -12.41 2.13
CA GLU A 138 -3.31 -12.75 1.65
C GLU A 138 -3.97 -13.79 2.55
N THR A 139 -3.22 -14.83 2.93
CA THR A 139 -3.70 -15.91 3.81
C THR A 139 -4.06 -15.38 5.20
N THR A 140 -3.24 -14.47 5.73
CA THR A 140 -3.43 -13.88 7.06
C THR A 140 -4.66 -12.97 7.12
N HIS A 141 -4.91 -12.21 6.05
CA HIS A 141 -6.00 -11.24 5.98
C HIS A 141 -7.31 -11.83 5.41
N LYS A 142 -7.33 -13.14 5.09
CA LYS A 142 -8.46 -13.80 4.40
C LYS A 142 -8.89 -13.01 3.16
N ILE A 143 -7.93 -12.58 2.34
CA ILE A 143 -8.20 -11.96 1.05
C ILE A 143 -8.65 -13.08 0.10
N ALA A 144 -9.93 -13.43 0.19
CA ALA A 144 -10.59 -14.48 -0.60
C ALA A 144 -10.99 -13.96 -1.98
#